data_AF-A0A9E2YES3-F1
#
_entry.id   AF-A0A9E2YES3-F1
#
_cell.length_a   1.000
_cell.length_b   1.000
_cell.length_c   1.000
_cell.angle_alpha   90.00
_cell.angle_beta   90.00
_cell.angle_gamma   90.00
#
_symmetry.space_group_name_H-M   'P 1'
#
loop_
_entity.id
_entity.type
_entity.pdbx_description
1 polymer ?
#
loop_
_entity_poly.entity_id
_entity_poly.type
_entity_poly.pdbx_seq_one_letter_code
_entity_poly.pdbx_strand_id
1 'polypeptide(L)'
;AGTQAQQQELATGATEIGLYFDQAKNDDFFYLPPDVFQNPDFKRGLKMFVSPDGKAVRFIITHQGDPASTEGIAHVRDLKGVVADAVKNTPLSNAKVSLAGTASMYADMQDGVKTDLMIAVIASMILIFAIMLVITRSLVAALVIVGTVAASLGTACGLSVLLWQDIVGLGVQWIVIPLSMVILLAVGSDYNLLVVSRLKEEIHAGLHTGIIRGMGATGRVVTAAGLVFAFTMMSMIVSDLRVIGQLGMTIGIGLIVDTLIVRAFMTPSIAAALGRWFWWPLNTFNIVNRTRTGQDSDDSTAPIPRLATT
;
A
#
# COMPACT_ATOMS: atom_id res chain seq x y z
N ALA A 1 31.28 -40.33 -60.38
CA ALA A 1 30.98 -40.91 -59.06
C ALA A 1 30.44 -39.87 -58.07
N GLY A 2 31.02 -38.67 -57.97
CA GLY A 2 30.60 -37.66 -56.97
C GLY A 2 29.21 -37.02 -57.18
N THR A 3 28.77 -36.79 -58.42
CA THR A 3 27.49 -36.11 -58.70
C THR A 3 26.26 -36.96 -58.37
N GLN A 4 26.32 -38.28 -58.57
CA GLN A 4 25.25 -39.19 -58.18
C GLN A 4 25.18 -39.36 -56.66
N ALA A 5 26.32 -39.47 -55.97
CA ALA A 5 26.35 -39.52 -54.51
C ALA A 5 25.76 -38.26 -53.87
N GLN A 6 26.08 -37.09 -54.41
CA GLN A 6 25.54 -35.81 -53.95
C GLN A 6 24.03 -35.67 -54.22
N GLN A 7 23.54 -36.14 -55.37
CA GLN A 7 22.09 -36.19 -55.65
C GLN A 7 21.34 -37.15 -54.71
N GLN A 8 21.99 -38.25 -54.32
CA GLN A 8 21.41 -39.26 -53.44
C GLN A 8 21.38 -38.77 -51.99
N GLU A 9 22.41 -38.05 -51.54
CA GLU A 9 22.48 -37.40 -50.25
C GLU A 9 21.43 -36.27 -50.13
N LEU A 10 21.25 -35.46 -51.18
CA LEU A 10 20.18 -34.46 -51.27
C LEU A 10 18.78 -35.09 -51.23
N ALA A 11 18.58 -36.21 -51.93
CA ALA A 11 17.30 -36.93 -51.92
C ALA A 11 17.02 -37.57 -50.55
N THR A 12 18.06 -38.08 -49.88
CA THR A 12 17.94 -38.65 -48.53
C THR A 12 17.60 -37.56 -47.51
N GLY A 13 18.30 -36.42 -47.58
CA GLY A 13 18.01 -35.25 -46.74
C GLY A 13 16.58 -34.71 -46.94
N ALA A 14 16.09 -34.64 -48.18
CA ALA A 14 14.70 -34.22 -48.45
C ALA A 14 13.66 -35.21 -47.86
N THR A 15 13.97 -36.51 -47.86
CA THR A 15 13.10 -37.55 -47.30
C THR A 15 13.10 -37.52 -45.77
N GLU A 16 14.27 -37.29 -45.15
CA GLU A 16 14.38 -37.10 -43.70
C GLU A 16 13.64 -35.83 -43.24
N ILE A 17 13.76 -34.72 -43.98
CA ILE A 17 13.01 -33.49 -43.72
C ILE A 17 11.51 -33.78 -43.68
N GLY A 18 10.98 -34.50 -44.67
CA GLY A 18 9.57 -34.87 -44.71
C GLY A 18 9.13 -35.73 -43.51
N LEU A 19 9.94 -36.71 -43.11
CA LEU A 19 9.66 -37.57 -41.95
C LEU A 19 9.67 -36.80 -40.62
N TYR A 20 10.60 -35.87 -40.45
CA TYR A 20 10.66 -35.03 -39.25
C TYR A 20 9.51 -34.02 -39.20
N PHE A 21 9.10 -33.48 -40.34
CA PHE A 21 7.93 -32.59 -40.44
C PHE A 21 6.64 -33.33 -40.04
N ASP A 22 6.44 -34.54 -40.58
CA ASP A 22 5.29 -35.39 -40.24
C ASP A 22 5.29 -35.83 -38.76
N GLN A 23 6.46 -36.12 -38.18
CA GLN A 23 6.58 -36.45 -36.75
C GLN A 23 6.32 -35.25 -35.83
N ALA A 24 6.68 -34.05 -36.25
CA ALA A 24 6.56 -32.85 -35.44
C ALA A 24 5.09 -32.40 -35.26
N LYS A 25 4.17 -32.84 -36.15
CA LYS A 25 2.71 -32.58 -36.10
C LYS A 25 2.34 -31.10 -35.91
N ASN A 26 3.19 -30.18 -36.37
CA ASN A 26 2.96 -28.75 -36.35
C ASN A 26 3.79 -28.09 -37.45
N ASP A 27 3.19 -27.16 -38.21
CA ASP A 27 3.84 -26.50 -39.35
C ASP A 27 4.81 -25.37 -38.92
N ASP A 28 4.90 -25.08 -37.62
CA ASP A 28 5.74 -24.01 -37.05
C ASP A 28 7.21 -24.41 -36.76
N PHE A 29 7.63 -25.62 -37.12
CA PHE A 29 8.99 -26.10 -36.84
C PHE A 29 9.98 -25.83 -37.99
N PHE A 30 11.20 -25.47 -37.64
CA PHE A 30 12.31 -25.27 -38.59
C PHE A 30 13.25 -26.47 -38.61
N TYR A 31 13.57 -26.98 -39.79
CA TYR A 31 14.54 -28.07 -39.94
C TYR A 31 15.97 -27.57 -39.75
N LEU A 32 16.66 -28.14 -38.76
CA LEU A 32 18.09 -27.89 -38.54
C LEU A 32 18.90 -29.07 -39.12
N PRO A 33 19.73 -28.85 -40.18
CA PRO A 33 20.56 -29.92 -40.72
C PRO A 33 21.53 -30.51 -39.68
N PRO A 34 21.78 -31.84 -39.69
CA PRO A 34 22.68 -32.50 -38.73
C PRO A 34 24.08 -31.90 -38.68
N ASP A 35 24.58 -31.38 -39.81
CA ASP A 35 25.91 -30.77 -39.93
C ASP A 35 26.08 -29.51 -39.09
N VAL A 36 24.98 -28.80 -38.80
CA VAL A 36 25.00 -27.60 -37.95
C VAL A 36 25.46 -27.95 -36.53
N PHE A 37 25.13 -29.15 -36.04
CA PHE A 37 25.57 -29.64 -34.74
C PHE A 37 27.07 -29.94 -34.68
N GLN A 38 27.75 -30.08 -35.83
CA GLN A 38 29.20 -30.27 -35.89
C GLN A 38 29.97 -28.94 -35.80
N ASN A 39 29.32 -27.81 -36.12
CA ASN A 39 29.94 -26.50 -36.12
C ASN A 39 30.43 -26.10 -34.70
N PRO A 40 31.73 -25.74 -34.53
CA PRO A 40 32.29 -25.33 -33.24
C PRO A 40 31.56 -24.16 -32.57
N ASP A 41 31.08 -23.19 -33.36
CA ASP A 41 30.39 -22.00 -32.86
C ASP A 41 28.96 -22.34 -32.42
N PHE A 42 28.28 -23.24 -33.14
CA PHE A 42 26.97 -23.75 -32.73
C PHE A 42 27.07 -24.51 -31.41
N LYS A 43 28.09 -25.37 -31.24
CA LYS A 43 28.35 -26.08 -29.97
C LYS A 43 28.62 -25.12 -28.81
N ARG A 44 29.31 -23.99 -29.05
CA ARG A 44 29.52 -22.95 -28.04
C ARG A 44 28.22 -22.26 -27.67
N GLY A 45 27.39 -21.90 -28.66
CA GLY A 45 26.06 -21.34 -28.45
C GLY A 45 25.16 -22.27 -27.63
N LEU A 46 25.08 -23.55 -28.03
CA LEU A 46 24.27 -24.55 -27.35
C LEU A 46 24.65 -24.67 -25.86
N LYS A 47 25.94 -24.63 -25.52
CA LYS A 47 26.42 -24.65 -24.12
C LYS A 47 26.00 -23.42 -23.29
N MET A 48 25.72 -22.29 -23.93
CA MET A 48 25.30 -21.06 -23.24
C MET A 48 23.79 -20.98 -23.00
N PHE A 49 23.00 -21.64 -23.86
CA PHE A 49 21.53 -21.55 -23.83
C PHE A 49 20.84 -22.84 -23.40
N VAL A 50 21.50 -24.00 -23.47
CA VAL A 50 20.95 -25.30 -23.07
C VAL A 50 21.76 -25.83 -21.90
N SER A 51 21.06 -26.38 -20.91
CA SER A 51 21.71 -26.99 -19.75
C SER A 51 22.50 -28.25 -20.14
N PRO A 52 23.54 -28.62 -19.37
CA PRO A 52 24.33 -29.82 -19.65
C PRO A 52 23.52 -31.12 -19.68
N ASP A 53 22.39 -31.17 -18.97
CA ASP A 53 21.46 -32.30 -18.93
C ASP A 53 20.36 -32.23 -20.01
N GLY A 54 20.34 -31.17 -20.83
CA GLY A 54 19.37 -30.97 -21.91
C GLY A 54 17.93 -30.69 -21.46
N LYS A 55 17.69 -30.49 -20.16
CA LYS A 55 16.34 -30.32 -19.60
C LYS A 55 15.89 -28.86 -19.45
N ALA A 56 16.80 -27.91 -19.56
CA ALA A 56 16.50 -26.49 -19.46
C ALA A 56 17.08 -25.75 -20.66
N VAL A 57 16.27 -24.83 -21.18
CA VAL A 57 16.66 -23.91 -22.24
C VAL A 57 16.39 -22.49 -21.77
N ARG A 58 17.35 -21.59 -22.02
CA ARG A 58 17.22 -20.16 -21.78
C ARG A 58 16.98 -19.46 -23.11
N PHE A 59 16.05 -18.53 -23.12
CA PHE A 59 15.88 -17.56 -24.20
C PHE A 59 16.17 -16.16 -23.66
N ILE A 60 16.78 -15.30 -24.49
CA ILE A 60 16.94 -13.88 -24.19
C ILE A 60 15.91 -13.14 -25.03
N ILE A 61 15.01 -12.46 -24.36
CA ILE A 61 13.96 -11.67 -24.99
C ILE A 61 14.33 -10.20 -24.82
N THR A 62 14.56 -9.52 -25.94
CA THR A 62 14.85 -8.10 -25.96
C THR A 62 13.59 -7.36 -26.37
N HIS A 63 13.09 -6.50 -25.49
CA HIS A 63 11.95 -5.65 -25.77
C HIS A 63 12.40 -4.31 -26.37
N GLN A 64 11.54 -3.71 -27.20
CA GLN A 64 11.73 -2.33 -27.61
C GLN A 64 11.22 -1.41 -26.48
N GLY A 65 12.03 -0.45 -26.08
CA GLY A 65 11.72 0.49 -24.99
C GLY A 65 12.50 0.23 -23.70
N ASP A 66 12.23 1.05 -22.69
CA ASP A 66 12.88 0.94 -21.38
C ASP A 66 12.21 -0.18 -20.54
N PRO A 67 12.95 -1.24 -20.14
CA PRO A 67 12.41 -2.31 -19.31
C PRO A 67 12.01 -1.86 -17.89
N ALA A 68 12.44 -0.68 -17.44
CA ALA A 68 12.04 -0.09 -16.16
C ALA A 68 10.82 0.85 -16.27
N SER A 69 10.29 1.05 -17.49
CA SER A 69 9.06 1.83 -17.71
C SER A 69 7.81 1.03 -17.36
N THR A 70 6.69 1.72 -17.10
CA THR A 70 5.39 1.09 -16.85
C THR A 70 4.95 0.18 -18.00
N GLU A 71 5.20 0.59 -19.24
CA GLU A 71 4.89 -0.20 -20.45
C GLU A 71 5.77 -1.44 -20.54
N GLY A 72 7.08 -1.29 -20.32
CA GLY A 72 8.03 -2.41 -20.31
C GLY A 72 7.68 -3.46 -19.25
N ILE A 73 7.30 -3.04 -18.05
CA ILE A 73 6.86 -3.93 -16.97
C ILE A 73 5.55 -4.65 -17.34
N ALA A 74 4.58 -3.95 -17.93
CA ALA A 74 3.30 -4.52 -18.33
C ALA A 74 3.47 -5.63 -19.38
N HIS A 75 4.30 -5.41 -20.41
CA HIS A 75 4.56 -6.41 -21.44
C HIS A 75 5.13 -7.73 -20.90
N VAL A 76 5.97 -7.64 -19.87
CA VAL A 76 6.62 -8.81 -19.27
C VAL A 76 5.65 -9.64 -18.42
N ARG A 77 4.61 -9.02 -17.86
CA ARG A 77 3.58 -9.70 -17.06
C ARG A 77 2.78 -10.69 -17.91
N ASP A 78 2.39 -10.29 -19.11
CA ASP A 78 1.59 -11.12 -20.01
C ASP A 78 2.41 -12.23 -20.67
N LEU A 79 3.73 -12.07 -20.71
CA LEU A 79 4.64 -12.95 -21.43
C LEU A 79 4.64 -14.38 -20.90
N LYS A 80 4.49 -14.59 -19.59
CA LYS A 80 4.31 -15.93 -19.01
C LYS A 80 3.04 -16.62 -19.52
N GLY A 81 1.95 -15.86 -19.66
CA GLY A 81 0.67 -16.37 -20.18
C GLY A 81 0.78 -16.75 -21.66
N VAL A 82 1.37 -15.86 -22.47
CA VAL A 82 1.60 -16.11 -23.90
C VAL A 82 2.48 -17.33 -24.14
N VAL A 83 3.58 -17.47 -23.37
CA VAL A 83 4.44 -18.65 -23.49
C VAL A 83 3.69 -19.91 -23.06
N ALA A 84 2.95 -19.87 -21.95
CA ALA A 84 2.14 -21.00 -21.49
C ALA A 84 1.09 -21.41 -22.53
N ASP A 85 0.50 -20.45 -23.25
CA ASP A 85 -0.45 -20.73 -24.33
C ASP A 85 0.24 -21.32 -25.56
N ALA A 86 1.42 -20.82 -25.93
CA ALA A 86 2.20 -21.34 -27.06
C ALA A 86 2.67 -22.79 -26.85
N VAL A 87 3.00 -23.19 -25.62
CA VAL A 87 3.42 -24.60 -25.35
C VAL A 87 2.27 -25.59 -25.22
N LYS A 88 1.01 -25.14 -25.10
CA LYS A 88 -0.15 -26.00 -24.77
C LYS A 88 -0.44 -27.17 -25.72
N ASN A 89 0.12 -27.18 -26.93
CA ASN A 89 -0.03 -28.29 -27.88
C ASN A 89 1.32 -28.87 -28.35
N THR A 90 2.38 -28.62 -27.59
CA THR A 90 3.73 -29.09 -27.91
C THR A 90 4.15 -30.22 -26.96
N PRO A 91 5.21 -30.99 -27.28
CA PRO A 91 5.84 -31.90 -26.34
C PRO A 91 6.32 -31.23 -25.04
N LEU A 92 6.39 -29.90 -25.02
CA LEU A 92 6.80 -29.05 -23.89
C LEU A 92 5.61 -28.56 -23.06
N SER A 93 4.40 -29.10 -23.24
CA SER A 93 3.21 -28.72 -22.47
C SER A 93 3.37 -28.79 -20.95
N ASN A 94 4.22 -29.69 -20.45
CA ASN A 94 4.56 -29.83 -19.02
C ASN A 94 5.82 -29.04 -18.60
N ALA A 95 6.37 -28.18 -19.46
CA ALA A 95 7.56 -27.41 -19.14
C ALA A 95 7.26 -26.30 -18.11
N LYS A 96 8.15 -26.12 -17.13
CA LYS A 96 8.06 -25.02 -16.18
C LYS A 96 8.69 -23.77 -16.79
N VAL A 97 7.89 -22.73 -17.00
CA VAL A 97 8.33 -21.45 -17.55
C VAL A 97 8.71 -20.50 -16.40
N SER A 98 9.96 -20.06 -16.38
CA SER A 98 10.46 -19.06 -15.43
C SER A 98 10.97 -17.84 -16.21
N LEU A 99 10.71 -16.66 -15.69
CA LEU A 99 11.10 -15.38 -16.29
C LEU A 99 12.04 -14.67 -15.33
N ALA A 100 13.12 -14.10 -15.87
CA ALA A 100 14.12 -13.37 -15.12
C ALA A 100 14.63 -12.19 -15.95
N GLY A 101 15.15 -11.17 -15.27
CA GLY A 101 15.58 -9.92 -15.88
C GLY A 101 15.01 -8.70 -15.14
N THR A 102 15.43 -7.53 -15.59
CA THR A 102 15.10 -6.24 -14.96
C THR A 102 13.60 -6.00 -14.89
N ALA A 103 12.89 -6.13 -16.01
CA ALA A 103 11.46 -5.88 -16.07
C ALA A 103 10.64 -6.86 -15.20
N SER A 104 10.99 -8.15 -15.19
CA SER A 104 10.32 -9.14 -14.33
C SER A 104 10.58 -8.87 -12.86
N MET A 105 11.80 -8.42 -12.50
CA MET A 105 12.12 -8.05 -11.12
C MET A 105 11.28 -6.85 -10.67
N TYR A 106 11.11 -5.83 -11.50
CA TYR A 106 10.25 -4.69 -11.17
C TYR A 106 8.77 -5.07 -11.10
N ALA A 107 8.29 -5.98 -11.97
CA ALA A 107 6.93 -6.51 -11.89
C ALA A 107 6.68 -7.22 -10.56
N ASP A 108 7.58 -8.15 -10.20
CA ASP A 108 7.49 -8.90 -8.94
C ASP A 108 7.59 -7.94 -7.72
N MET A 109 8.44 -6.91 -7.80
CA MET A 109 8.57 -5.91 -6.75
C MET A 109 7.31 -5.07 -6.57
N GLN A 110 6.64 -4.67 -7.67
CA GLN A 110 5.37 -3.94 -7.60
C GLN A 110 4.26 -4.79 -6.98
N ASP A 111 4.17 -6.07 -7.36
CA ASP A 111 3.17 -6.99 -6.83
C ASP A 111 3.42 -7.30 -5.34
N GLY A 112 4.70 -7.44 -4.96
CA GLY A 112 5.12 -7.56 -3.55
C GLY A 112 4.70 -6.34 -2.74
N VAL A 113 5.07 -5.14 -3.19
CA VAL A 113 4.75 -3.88 -2.49
C VAL A 113 3.24 -3.67 -2.37
N LYS A 114 2.45 -3.98 -3.39
CA LYS A 114 0.99 -3.90 -3.32
C LYS A 114 0.43 -4.84 -2.26
N THR A 115 0.91 -6.07 -2.23
CA THR A 115 0.46 -7.09 -1.27
C THR A 115 0.84 -6.72 0.15
N ASP A 116 2.10 -6.33 0.36
CA ASP A 116 2.62 -5.92 1.66
C ASP A 116 1.92 -4.65 2.17
N LEU A 117 1.68 -3.66 1.30
CA LEU A 117 0.95 -2.45 1.67
C LEU A 117 -0.49 -2.75 2.06
N MET A 118 -1.17 -3.64 1.31
CA MET A 118 -2.53 -4.06 1.64
C MET A 118 -2.58 -4.78 2.99
N ILE A 119 -1.64 -5.69 3.26
CA ILE A 119 -1.53 -6.39 4.54
C ILE A 119 -1.24 -5.37 5.66
N ALA A 120 -0.27 -4.48 5.48
CA ALA A 120 0.12 -3.49 6.48
C ALA A 120 -1.03 -2.52 6.81
N VAL A 121 -1.73 -1.99 5.81
CA VAL A 121 -2.86 -1.06 6.00
C VAL A 121 -4.03 -1.78 6.66
N ILE A 122 -4.40 -2.99 6.22
CA ILE A 122 -5.52 -3.72 6.84
C ILE A 122 -5.18 -4.13 8.28
N ALA A 123 -3.98 -4.70 8.51
CA ALA A 123 -3.56 -5.15 9.83
C ALA A 123 -3.46 -3.99 10.83
N SER A 124 -2.87 -2.86 10.41
CA SER A 124 -2.81 -1.66 11.24
C SER A 124 -4.20 -1.06 11.51
N MET A 125 -5.10 -1.04 10.52
CA MET A 125 -6.46 -0.54 10.71
C MET A 125 -7.22 -1.39 11.74
N ILE A 126 -7.09 -2.72 11.66
CA ILE A 126 -7.65 -3.66 12.64
C ILE A 126 -7.02 -3.44 14.02
N LEU A 127 -5.70 -3.26 14.09
CA LEU A 127 -4.99 -3.03 15.35
C LEU A 127 -5.42 -1.72 16.01
N ILE A 128 -5.44 -0.61 15.26
CA ILE A 128 -5.90 0.71 15.73
C ILE A 128 -7.35 0.62 16.18
N PHE A 129 -8.20 -0.04 15.40
CA PHE A 129 -9.60 -0.28 15.77
C PHE A 129 -9.73 -1.06 17.08
N ALA A 130 -8.96 -2.14 17.25
CA ALA A 130 -8.99 -2.95 18.47
C ALA A 130 -8.51 -2.15 19.69
N ILE A 131 -7.41 -1.40 19.57
CA ILE A 131 -6.89 -0.53 20.64
C ILE A 131 -7.93 0.55 20.98
N MET A 132 -8.52 1.20 19.97
CA MET A 132 -9.55 2.21 20.18
C MET A 132 -10.81 1.63 20.82
N LEU A 133 -11.23 0.42 20.45
CA LEU A 133 -12.36 -0.27 21.06
C LEU A 133 -12.08 -0.55 22.55
N VAL A 134 -10.88 -1.00 22.89
CA VAL A 134 -10.48 -1.25 24.29
C VAL A 134 -10.44 0.05 25.11
N ILE A 135 -9.90 1.14 24.54
CA ILE A 135 -9.74 2.41 25.24
C ILE A 135 -11.08 3.12 25.40
N THR A 136 -11.81 3.31 24.31
CA THR A 136 -13.08 4.06 24.31
C THR A 136 -14.24 3.24 24.83
N ARG A 137 -14.16 1.90 24.83
CA ARG A 137 -15.26 0.97 25.12
C ARG A 137 -16.54 1.28 24.34
N SER A 138 -16.41 1.95 23.19
CA SER A 138 -17.50 2.32 22.29
C SER A 138 -17.15 1.91 20.87
N LEU A 139 -18.04 1.12 20.25
CA LEU A 139 -17.85 0.64 18.89
C LEU A 139 -17.94 1.79 17.88
N VAL A 140 -18.88 2.71 18.10
CA VAL A 140 -19.13 3.85 17.22
C VAL A 140 -17.95 4.83 17.26
N ALA A 141 -17.44 5.12 18.46
CA ALA A 141 -16.26 5.99 18.61
C ALA A 141 -15.03 5.40 17.90
N ALA A 142 -14.77 4.11 18.11
CA ALA A 142 -13.66 3.43 17.46
C ALA A 142 -13.77 3.46 15.93
N LEU A 143 -14.96 3.22 15.38
CA LEU A 143 -15.19 3.24 13.93
C LEU A 143 -15.00 4.64 13.34
N VAL A 144 -15.51 5.69 14.01
CA VAL A 144 -15.32 7.07 13.58
C VAL A 144 -13.84 7.44 13.51
N ILE A 145 -13.07 7.14 14.57
CA ILE A 145 -11.63 7.48 14.62
C ILE A 145 -10.85 6.75 13.52
N VAL A 146 -11.16 5.47 13.31
CA VAL A 146 -10.54 4.66 12.25
C VAL A 146 -10.94 5.19 10.87
N GLY A 147 -12.19 5.60 10.69
CA GLY A 147 -12.68 6.21 9.47
C GLY A 147 -12.02 7.55 9.16
N THR A 148 -11.78 8.38 10.18
CA THR A 148 -11.08 9.66 9.99
C THR A 148 -9.61 9.45 9.63
N VAL A 149 -8.94 8.43 10.20
CA VAL A 149 -7.58 8.03 9.77
C VAL A 149 -7.56 7.57 8.33
N ALA A 150 -8.49 6.71 7.93
CA ALA A 150 -8.58 6.24 6.54
C ALA A 150 -8.83 7.40 5.56
N ALA A 151 -9.72 8.33 5.92
CA ALA A 151 -9.97 9.53 5.13
C ALA A 151 -8.74 10.45 5.04
N SER A 152 -7.98 10.58 6.14
CA SER A 152 -6.73 11.34 6.19
C SER A 152 -5.67 10.75 5.26
N LEU A 153 -5.43 9.44 5.34
CA LEU A 153 -4.52 8.70 4.45
C LEU A 153 -4.93 8.81 2.98
N GLY A 154 -6.22 8.65 2.68
CA GLY A 154 -6.76 8.81 1.33
C GLY A 154 -6.57 10.22 0.78
N THR A 155 -6.82 11.24 1.62
CA THR A 155 -6.63 12.64 1.24
C THR A 155 -5.15 12.97 1.03
N ALA A 156 -4.26 12.47 1.88
CA ALA A 156 -2.82 12.67 1.73
C ALA A 156 -2.30 12.08 0.40
N CYS A 157 -2.76 10.88 0.06
CA CYS A 157 -2.37 10.23 -1.20
C CYS A 157 -2.96 10.95 -2.41
N GLY A 158 -4.26 11.29 -2.38
CA GLY A 158 -4.92 12.02 -3.47
C GLY A 158 -4.30 13.39 -3.69
N LEU A 159 -4.01 14.13 -2.61
CA LEU A 159 -3.42 15.46 -2.69
C LEU A 159 -1.95 15.42 -3.15
N SER A 160 -1.21 14.37 -2.77
CA SER A 160 0.14 14.14 -3.30
C SER A 160 0.12 13.86 -4.80
N VAL A 161 -0.77 12.99 -5.27
CA VAL A 161 -0.93 12.70 -6.70
C VAL A 161 -1.31 13.98 -7.46
N LEU A 162 -2.32 14.72 -6.98
CA LEU A 162 -2.73 16.00 -7.57
C LEU A 162 -1.56 17.00 -7.63
N LEU A 163 -0.81 17.15 -6.54
CA LEU A 163 0.29 18.11 -6.50
C LEU A 163 1.39 17.75 -7.47
N TRP A 164 1.83 16.49 -7.49
CA TRP A 164 2.96 16.10 -8.33
C TRP A 164 2.55 15.95 -9.79
N GLN A 165 1.44 15.27 -10.09
CA GLN A 165 1.02 15.01 -11.47
C GLN A 165 0.39 16.24 -12.13
N ASP A 166 -0.55 16.91 -11.47
CA ASP A 166 -1.34 17.98 -12.11
C ASP A 166 -0.73 19.38 -11.93
N ILE A 167 -0.15 19.67 -10.76
CA ILE A 167 0.41 21.01 -10.49
C ILE A 167 1.86 21.11 -10.96
N VAL A 168 2.69 20.14 -10.57
CA VAL A 168 4.14 20.17 -10.89
C VAL A 168 4.43 19.51 -12.25
N GLY A 169 3.49 18.74 -12.82
CA GLY A 169 3.67 18.07 -14.12
C GLY A 169 4.70 16.93 -14.07
N LEU A 170 4.97 16.42 -12.87
CA LEU A 170 6.09 15.56 -12.56
C LEU A 170 5.54 14.23 -12.02
N GLY A 171 5.88 13.12 -12.68
CA GLY A 171 5.53 11.79 -12.20
C GLY A 171 5.93 11.55 -10.73
N VAL A 172 5.05 10.89 -9.98
CA VAL A 172 5.29 10.42 -8.62
C VAL A 172 6.10 9.13 -8.70
N GLN A 173 7.23 9.08 -7.97
CA GLN A 173 8.01 7.86 -7.91
C GLN A 173 7.21 6.74 -7.22
N TRP A 174 7.28 5.52 -7.75
CA TRP A 174 6.51 4.37 -7.28
C TRP A 174 6.64 4.06 -5.77
N ILE A 175 7.79 4.38 -5.15
CA ILE A 175 8.07 4.13 -3.73
C ILE A 175 7.46 5.19 -2.79
N VAL A 176 7.13 6.38 -3.31
CA VAL A 176 6.72 7.54 -2.49
C VAL A 176 5.38 7.27 -1.81
N ILE A 177 4.38 6.79 -2.55
CA ILE A 177 3.03 6.57 -2.00
C ILE A 177 3.02 5.47 -0.93
N PRO A 178 3.55 4.25 -1.18
CA PRO A 178 3.56 3.19 -0.17
C PRO A 178 4.30 3.59 1.10
N LEU A 179 5.49 4.19 0.97
CA LEU A 179 6.30 4.57 2.13
C LEU A 179 5.67 5.73 2.91
N SER A 180 5.11 6.71 2.23
CA SER A 180 4.38 7.80 2.88
C SER A 180 3.15 7.29 3.62
N MET A 181 2.40 6.34 3.04
CA MET A 181 1.25 5.72 3.72
C MET A 181 1.67 5.04 5.02
N VAL A 182 2.73 4.22 5.00
CA VAL A 182 3.21 3.53 6.21
C VAL A 182 3.64 4.52 7.29
N ILE A 183 4.36 5.59 6.91
CA ILE A 183 4.81 6.61 7.86
C ILE A 183 3.63 7.42 8.41
N LEU A 184 2.71 7.87 7.54
CA LEU A 184 1.51 8.61 7.94
C LEU A 184 0.61 7.79 8.86
N LEU A 185 0.48 6.50 8.58
CA LEU A 185 -0.28 5.57 9.40
C LEU A 185 0.36 5.38 10.78
N ALA A 186 1.68 5.15 10.82
CA ALA A 186 2.41 5.01 12.08
C ALA A 186 2.25 6.26 12.95
N VAL A 187 2.58 7.42 12.40
CA VAL A 187 2.56 8.70 13.12
C VAL A 187 1.13 9.15 13.44
N GLY A 188 0.19 8.99 12.51
CA GLY A 188 -1.21 9.39 12.71
C GLY A 188 -1.89 8.58 13.83
N SER A 189 -1.53 7.29 13.95
CA SER A 189 -2.06 6.43 15.01
C SER A 189 -1.62 6.86 16.41
N ASP A 190 -0.34 7.22 16.58
CA ASP A 190 0.22 7.64 17.86
C ASP A 190 -0.41 8.93 18.37
N TYR A 191 -0.63 9.91 17.49
CA TYR A 191 -1.27 11.16 17.89
C TYR A 191 -2.75 10.96 18.24
N ASN A 192 -3.46 10.06 17.54
CA ASN A 192 -4.86 9.75 17.88
C ASN A 192 -4.97 9.14 19.26
N LEU A 193 -4.04 8.27 19.62
CA LEU A 193 -3.98 7.68 20.95
C LEU A 193 -3.81 8.74 22.04
N LEU A 194 -2.89 9.70 21.86
CA LEU A 194 -2.64 10.77 22.84
C LEU A 194 -3.86 11.66 23.08
N VAL A 195 -4.55 12.07 22.01
CA VAL A 195 -5.76 12.90 22.12
C VAL A 195 -6.88 12.15 22.82
N VAL A 196 -7.11 10.88 22.45
CA VAL A 196 -8.20 10.07 23.00
C VAL A 196 -7.95 9.69 24.45
N SER A 197 -6.71 9.31 24.81
CA SER A 197 -6.34 9.02 26.21
C SER A 197 -6.64 10.21 27.11
N ARG A 198 -6.28 11.42 26.66
CA ARG A 198 -6.53 12.67 27.39
C ARG A 198 -7.99 13.06 27.44
N LEU A 199 -8.72 12.90 26.34
CA LEU A 199 -10.16 13.15 26.30
C LEU A 199 -10.89 12.22 27.29
N LYS A 200 -10.45 10.97 27.43
CA LYS A 200 -10.97 10.01 28.42
C LYS A 200 -10.65 10.39 29.86
N GLU A 201 -9.47 10.93 30.14
CA GLU A 201 -9.12 11.43 31.49
C GLU A 201 -10.08 12.54 31.93
N GLU A 202 -10.42 13.47 31.04
CA GLU A 202 -11.28 14.63 31.33
C GLU A 202 -12.79 14.34 31.28
N ILE A 203 -13.23 13.18 30.78
CA ILE A 203 -14.66 12.79 30.74
C ILE A 203 -15.29 12.66 32.12
N HIS A 204 -14.50 12.43 33.17
CA HIS A 204 -15.00 12.36 34.54
C HIS A 204 -15.61 13.69 35.02
N ALA A 205 -15.30 14.82 34.36
CA ALA A 205 -15.85 16.14 34.66
C ALA A 205 -17.14 16.48 33.87
N GLY A 206 -17.66 15.56 33.05
CA GLY A 206 -18.86 15.72 32.22
C GLY A 206 -18.56 15.81 30.71
N LEU A 207 -19.47 15.31 29.87
CA LEU A 207 -19.28 15.13 28.42
C LEU A 207 -18.96 16.42 27.65
N HIS A 208 -19.74 17.48 27.84
CA HIS A 208 -19.53 18.76 27.15
C HIS A 208 -18.30 19.50 27.70
N THR A 209 -18.13 19.52 29.01
CA THR A 209 -17.01 20.20 29.67
C THR A 209 -15.68 19.48 29.41
N GLY A 210 -15.67 18.14 29.39
CA GLY A 210 -14.49 17.31 29.13
C GLY A 210 -14.01 17.36 27.68
N ILE A 211 -14.91 17.46 26.70
CA ILE A 211 -14.52 17.69 25.30
C ILE A 211 -13.89 19.08 25.14
N ILE A 212 -14.48 20.13 25.76
CA ILE A 212 -13.97 21.50 25.66
C ILE A 212 -12.63 21.67 26.40
N ARG A 213 -12.50 21.15 27.63
CA ARG A 213 -11.24 21.17 28.39
C ARG A 213 -10.18 20.27 27.77
N GLY A 214 -10.55 19.07 27.34
CA GLY A 214 -9.65 18.14 26.66
C GLY A 214 -9.08 18.74 25.38
N MET A 215 -9.94 19.23 24.48
CA MET A 215 -9.46 19.92 23.28
C MET A 215 -8.66 21.19 23.57
N GLY A 216 -9.11 22.01 24.52
CA GLY A 216 -8.44 23.27 24.85
C GLY A 216 -7.03 23.09 25.41
N ALA A 217 -6.82 22.05 26.25
CA ALA A 217 -5.53 21.77 26.87
C ALA A 217 -4.58 21.00 25.95
N THR A 218 -5.05 19.95 25.28
CA THR A 218 -4.16 19.05 24.51
C THR A 218 -4.13 19.31 23.02
N GLY A 219 -5.16 19.96 22.46
CA GLY A 219 -5.22 20.31 21.05
C GLY A 219 -4.04 21.20 20.64
N ARG A 220 -3.69 22.20 21.46
CA ARG A 220 -2.56 23.10 21.18
C ARG A 220 -1.21 22.38 21.12
N VAL A 221 -0.96 21.45 22.05
CA VAL A 221 0.31 20.70 22.11
C VAL A 221 0.42 19.73 20.94
N VAL A 222 -0.66 19.01 20.63
CA VAL A 222 -0.67 18.02 19.54
C VAL A 222 -0.58 18.71 18.18
N THR A 223 -1.30 19.81 17.97
CA THR A 223 -1.20 20.58 16.73
C THR A 223 0.19 21.19 16.56
N ALA A 224 0.82 21.72 17.63
CA ALA A 224 2.18 22.24 17.55
C ALA A 224 3.20 21.15 17.19
N ALA A 225 3.13 19.97 17.85
CA ALA A 225 4.00 18.84 17.54
C ALA A 225 3.82 18.34 16.11
N GLY A 226 2.56 18.20 15.67
CA GLY A 226 2.23 17.79 14.31
C GLY A 226 2.71 18.78 13.25
N LEU A 227 2.60 20.08 13.51
CA LEU A 227 3.06 21.14 12.61
C LEU A 227 4.59 21.16 12.48
N VAL A 228 5.31 21.03 13.60
CA VAL A 228 6.78 20.93 13.60
C VAL A 228 7.20 19.72 12.77
N PHE A 229 6.60 18.55 13.01
CA PHE A 229 6.92 17.34 12.26
C PHE A 229 6.61 17.47 10.77
N ALA A 230 5.46 18.05 10.42
CA ALA A 230 5.09 18.30 9.03
C ALA A 230 6.10 19.21 8.31
N PHE A 231 6.54 20.31 8.95
CA PHE A 231 7.56 21.19 8.38
C PHE A 231 8.93 20.53 8.28
N THR A 232 9.33 19.70 9.26
CA THR A 232 10.58 18.95 9.15
C THR A 232 10.56 17.99 7.97
N MET A 233 9.44 17.30 7.72
CA MET A 233 9.29 16.44 6.55
C MET A 233 9.26 17.24 5.26
N MET A 234 8.55 18.38 5.23
CA MET A 234 8.48 19.24 4.06
C MET A 234 9.86 19.83 3.69
N SER A 235 10.76 20.05 4.66
CA SER A 235 12.12 20.53 4.40
C SER A 235 12.96 19.59 3.52
N MET A 236 12.60 18.30 3.45
CA MET A 236 13.24 17.33 2.55
C MET A 236 13.10 17.71 1.07
N ILE A 237 12.22 18.63 0.69
CA ILE A 237 12.11 19.19 -0.66
C ILE A 237 13.42 19.82 -1.16
N VAL A 238 14.29 20.25 -0.25
CA VAL A 238 15.61 20.82 -0.57
C VAL A 238 16.61 19.74 -1.03
N SER A 239 16.28 18.46 -0.85
CA SER A 239 17.15 17.36 -1.29
C SER A 239 17.27 17.30 -2.81
N ASP A 240 18.51 17.13 -3.30
CA ASP A 240 18.80 16.87 -4.71
C ASP A 240 18.12 15.58 -5.23
N LEU A 241 17.84 14.63 -4.33
CA LEU A 241 17.15 13.41 -4.68
C LEU A 241 15.65 13.63 -4.68
N ARG A 242 15.06 13.74 -5.88
CA ARG A 242 13.62 13.96 -6.08
C ARG A 242 12.73 13.00 -5.29
N VAL A 243 13.15 11.75 -5.11
CA VAL A 243 12.40 10.76 -4.30
C VAL A 243 12.25 11.21 -2.85
N ILE A 244 13.31 11.77 -2.25
CA ILE A 244 13.32 12.26 -0.87
C ILE A 244 12.43 13.50 -0.74
N GLY A 245 12.53 14.44 -1.69
CA GLY A 245 11.66 15.61 -1.72
C GLY A 245 10.17 15.29 -1.89
N GLN A 246 9.85 14.36 -2.81
CA GLN A 246 8.47 13.89 -3.02
C GLN A 246 7.91 13.18 -1.78
N LEU A 247 8.71 12.35 -1.13
CA LEU A 247 8.35 11.65 0.08
C LEU A 247 8.07 12.62 1.23
N GLY A 248 9.01 13.52 1.53
CA GLY A 248 8.86 14.46 2.63
C GLY A 248 7.70 15.44 2.44
N MET A 249 7.49 15.93 1.21
CA MET A 249 6.34 16.77 0.87
C MET A 249 5.02 16.01 1.05
N THR A 250 4.95 14.76 0.58
CA THR A 250 3.74 13.92 0.72
C THR A 250 3.37 13.69 2.17
N ILE A 251 4.36 13.34 3.01
CA ILE A 251 4.16 13.14 4.44
C ILE A 251 3.79 14.48 5.10
N GLY A 252 4.49 15.57 4.80
CA GLY A 252 4.23 16.89 5.38
C GLY A 252 2.80 17.37 5.09
N ILE A 253 2.34 17.28 3.85
CA ILE A 253 0.96 17.61 3.47
C ILE A 253 -0.03 16.70 4.19
N GLY A 254 0.22 15.39 4.19
CA GLY A 254 -0.65 14.43 4.87
C GLY A 254 -0.82 14.74 6.34
N LEU A 255 0.27 15.11 7.03
CA LEU A 255 0.23 15.51 8.43
C LEU A 255 -0.49 16.84 8.65
N ILE A 256 -0.33 17.83 7.78
CA ILE A 256 -1.05 19.11 7.87
C ILE A 256 -2.56 18.87 7.74
N VAL A 257 -2.96 18.07 6.75
CA VAL A 257 -4.37 17.68 6.57
C VAL A 257 -4.88 16.92 7.78
N ASP A 258 -4.11 15.94 8.28
CA ASP A 258 -4.49 15.16 9.46
C ASP A 258 -4.68 16.06 10.69
N THR A 259 -3.69 16.91 10.98
CA THR A 259 -3.65 17.69 12.21
C THR A 259 -4.63 18.86 12.19
N LEU A 260 -4.73 19.58 11.08
CA LEU A 260 -5.56 20.77 10.99
C LEU A 260 -6.99 20.44 10.56
N ILE A 261 -7.19 19.58 9.57
CA ILE A 261 -8.54 19.34 9.02
C ILE A 261 -9.21 18.18 9.79
N VAL A 262 -8.55 17.03 9.83
CA VAL A 262 -9.18 15.81 10.35
C VAL A 262 -9.29 15.84 11.87
N ARG A 263 -8.21 16.21 12.56
CA ARG A 263 -8.12 16.15 14.02
C ARG A 263 -8.69 17.38 14.70
N ALA A 264 -8.45 18.58 14.17
CA ALA A 264 -8.95 19.80 14.80
C ALA A 264 -10.41 20.14 14.43
N PHE A 265 -10.88 19.75 13.23
CA PHE A 265 -12.25 20.05 12.81
C PHE A 265 -13.14 18.81 12.67
N MET A 266 -12.74 17.80 11.91
CA MET A 266 -13.62 16.68 11.56
C MET A 266 -13.96 15.81 12.77
N THR A 267 -12.95 15.41 13.56
CA THR A 267 -13.11 14.52 14.73
C THR A 267 -14.00 15.14 15.81
N PRO A 268 -13.79 16.40 16.25
CA PRO A 268 -14.63 17.02 17.26
C PRO A 268 -16.05 17.31 16.75
N SER A 269 -16.20 17.67 15.47
CA SER A 269 -17.51 17.93 14.87
C SER A 269 -18.35 16.65 14.79
N ILE A 270 -17.75 15.53 14.39
CA ILE A 270 -18.42 14.23 14.36
C ILE A 270 -18.78 13.78 15.79
N ALA A 271 -17.86 13.94 16.75
CA ALA A 271 -18.12 13.63 18.15
C ALA A 271 -19.27 14.48 18.74
N ALA A 272 -19.31 15.78 18.42
CA ALA A 272 -20.39 16.68 18.85
C ALA A 272 -21.73 16.35 18.17
N ALA A 273 -21.73 16.02 16.87
CA ALA A 273 -22.93 15.67 16.12
C ALA A 273 -23.54 14.33 16.57
N LEU A 274 -22.71 13.32 16.84
CA LEU A 274 -23.16 12.01 17.34
C LEU A 274 -23.53 12.04 18.83
N GLY A 275 -22.95 12.94 19.61
CA GLY A 275 -23.29 13.19 21.02
C GLY A 275 -23.39 11.89 21.84
N ARG A 276 -24.60 11.52 22.24
CA ARG A 276 -24.91 10.30 23.01
C ARG A 276 -24.67 8.97 22.27
N TRP A 277 -24.81 8.95 20.94
CA TRP A 277 -24.60 7.75 20.12
C TRP A 277 -23.12 7.44 19.92
N PHE A 278 -22.25 8.45 20.04
CA PHE A 278 -20.80 8.28 19.98
C PHE A 278 -20.28 7.35 21.09
N TRP A 279 -20.97 7.28 22.23
CA TRP A 279 -20.58 6.49 23.40
C TRP A 279 -21.28 5.13 23.49
N TRP A 280 -22.16 4.78 22.56
CA TRP A 280 -22.85 3.49 22.58
C TRP A 280 -21.85 2.33 22.36
N PRO A 281 -21.75 1.33 23.27
CA PRO A 281 -22.73 0.86 24.25
C PRO A 281 -22.42 1.19 25.74
N LEU A 282 -21.53 2.15 26.04
CA LEU A 282 -21.41 2.66 27.41
C LEU A 282 -22.73 3.33 27.81
N ASN A 283 -23.41 2.74 28.79
CA ASN A 283 -24.69 3.22 29.32
C ASN A 283 -24.52 4.61 29.98
N THR A 284 -24.57 5.69 29.19
CA THR A 284 -24.66 7.08 29.69
C THR A 284 -25.98 7.34 30.44
N PHE A 285 -26.92 6.39 30.41
CA PHE A 285 -28.19 6.45 31.16
C PHE A 285 -28.01 6.78 32.66
N ASN A 286 -26.93 6.35 33.30
CA ASN A 286 -26.69 6.61 34.73
C ASN A 286 -26.01 7.96 35.04
N ILE A 287 -25.41 8.64 34.06
CA ILE A 287 -24.68 9.89 34.30
C ILE A 287 -25.63 11.10 34.37
N VAL A 288 -26.70 11.09 33.56
CA VAL A 288 -27.75 12.13 33.58
C VAL A 288 -28.67 11.98 34.80
N ASN A 289 -28.95 10.76 35.25
CA ASN A 289 -29.83 10.55 36.40
C ASN A 289 -29.21 10.99 37.73
N ARG A 290 -27.86 10.99 37.86
CA ARG A 290 -27.20 11.39 39.10
C ARG A 290 -27.19 12.90 39.32
N THR A 291 -27.27 13.69 38.26
CA THR A 291 -27.44 15.15 38.35
C THR A 291 -28.86 15.54 38.69
N ARG A 292 -29.86 14.73 38.28
CA ARG A 292 -31.27 15.00 38.58
C ARG A 292 -31.66 14.62 40.01
N THR A 293 -31.09 13.55 40.58
CA THR A 293 -31.35 13.18 41.99
C THR A 293 -30.51 13.94 43.01
N GLY A 294 -29.46 14.65 42.60
CA GLY A 294 -28.66 15.49 43.50
C GLY A 294 -29.21 16.91 43.71
N GLN A 295 -30.23 17.30 42.97
CA GLN A 295 -30.81 18.66 43.05
C GLN A 295 -32.17 18.70 43.77
N ASP A 296 -32.76 17.53 44.07
CA ASP A 296 -34.06 17.42 44.77
C ASP A 296 -33.91 17.09 46.27
N SER A 297 -32.70 17.13 46.85
CA SER A 297 -32.47 16.81 48.28
C SER A 297 -31.71 17.85 49.09
N ASP A 298 -31.61 19.10 48.62
CA ASP A 298 -31.13 20.22 49.44
C ASP A 298 -32.30 21.09 49.90
N ASP A 299 -33.21 20.46 50.64
CA ASP A 299 -34.20 21.14 51.49
C ASP A 299 -33.52 21.55 52.82
N SER A 300 -32.38 22.22 52.72
CA SER A 300 -31.62 22.79 53.85
C SER A 300 -31.59 24.31 53.73
N THR A 301 -32.78 24.90 53.70
CA THR A 301 -32.98 26.34 53.90
C THR A 301 -33.22 26.60 55.39
N ALA A 302 -32.27 26.25 56.25
CA ALA A 302 -32.31 26.64 57.65
C ALA A 302 -31.74 28.07 57.82
N PRO A 303 -32.40 29.00 58.53
CA PRO A 303 -31.88 30.36 58.71
C PRO A 303 -30.61 30.33 59.58
N ILE A 304 -29.60 31.09 59.15
CA ILE A 304 -28.32 31.25 59.85
C ILE A 304 -28.56 31.96 61.20
N PRO A 305 -28.16 31.39 62.35
CA PRO A 305 -28.30 32.07 63.63
C PRO A 305 -27.37 33.28 63.70
N ARG A 306 -27.93 34.47 63.94
CA ARG A 306 -27.16 35.69 64.21
C ARG A 306 -26.49 35.58 65.57
N LEU A 307 -25.16 35.63 65.60
CA LEU A 307 -24.39 35.83 66.82
C LEU A 307 -24.67 37.25 67.33
N ALA A 308 -25.30 37.35 68.49
CA ALA A 308 -25.47 38.61 69.22
C ALA A 308 -24.13 38.98 69.87
N THR A 309 -23.62 40.15 69.52
CA THR A 309 -22.56 40.84 70.23
C THR A 309 -23.04 41.26 71.62
N THR A 310 -22.27 40.93 72.65
CA THR A 310 -22.23 41.67 73.92
C THR A 310 -20.79 41.64 74.43
#